data_AF-A0A9E7SXD2-F1
#
_entry.id   AF-A0A9E7SXD2-F1
#
_cell.length_a   1.000
_cell.length_b   1.000
_cell.length_c   1.000
_cell.angle_alpha   90.00
_cell.angle_beta   90.00
_cell.angle_gamma   90.00
#
_symmetry.space_group_name_H-M   'P 1'
#
loop_
_entity.id
_entity.type
_entity.pdbx_description
1 polymer ?
#
loop_
_entity_poly.entity_id
_entity_poly.type
_entity_poly.pdbx_seq_one_letter_code
_entity_poly.pdbx_strand_id
1 'polypeptide(L)'
;MRHRTFNDEGEEDLVFVMGFGNRWTHENVSWLVGTLANAGYRVHTFELPTNIDDFKADWLEPVAEYVVDLEEYQLLAHSAGSLVAQALDGADNHVYLSPWWGYNERVPDPVLDLLSQIPTSAPFLPRGETDKSAIGDLATDHQLATSPKWVSPSFVRETRRAQGDLLAIDHDAVVFCSLKDPIIDHQSIGERVPPQHVVLYDGGHELFSSSVRDQYVGLLLTALEGGAHAIEAAHGIYTLEASEDRGDAVDADAGADADTDAGDEADAVDVSN
;
A
#
# COMPACT_ATOMS: atom_id res chain seq x y z
N MET A 1 -12.86 -7.12 18.95
CA MET A 1 -12.23 -7.67 17.73
C MET A 1 -12.92 -8.96 17.32
N ARG A 2 -13.11 -9.25 16.02
CA ARG A 2 -13.42 -10.62 15.57
C ARG A 2 -12.21 -11.18 14.83
N HIS A 3 -11.88 -12.45 15.06
CA HIS A 3 -10.81 -13.12 14.34
C HIS A 3 -11.28 -14.43 13.71
N ARG A 4 -10.62 -14.86 12.65
CA ARG A 4 -10.84 -16.16 12.02
C ARG A 4 -9.59 -16.64 11.27
N THR A 5 -9.24 -17.90 11.45
CA THR A 5 -8.17 -18.57 10.70
C THR A 5 -8.73 -19.28 9.47
N PHE A 6 -7.96 -19.26 8.38
CA PHE A 6 -8.22 -19.96 7.12
C PHE A 6 -6.99 -20.78 6.74
N ASN A 7 -7.22 -21.94 6.10
CA ASN A 7 -6.18 -22.88 5.72
C ASN A 7 -5.35 -23.38 6.91
N ASP A 8 -5.99 -24.09 7.85
CA ASP A 8 -5.33 -24.60 9.06
C ASP A 8 -4.12 -25.51 8.75
N GLU A 9 -4.09 -26.12 7.56
CA GLU A 9 -3.00 -26.96 7.06
C GLU A 9 -1.85 -26.15 6.42
N GLY A 10 -1.93 -24.82 6.36
CA GLY A 10 -0.88 -23.96 5.84
C GLY A 10 0.43 -24.07 6.63
N GLU A 11 1.54 -23.95 5.93
CA GLU A 11 2.89 -24.17 6.49
C GLU A 11 3.45 -22.91 7.17
N GLU A 12 3.07 -21.72 6.68
CA GLU A 12 3.52 -20.42 7.19
C GLU A 12 2.34 -19.61 7.70
N ASP A 13 2.48 -19.00 8.88
CA ASP A 13 1.45 -18.15 9.47
C ASP A 13 1.46 -16.75 8.83
N LEU A 14 0.28 -16.26 8.43
CA LEU A 14 0.08 -14.92 7.87
C LEU A 14 -0.99 -14.19 8.66
N VAL A 15 -0.63 -13.09 9.31
CA VAL A 15 -1.56 -12.22 10.03
C VAL A 15 -2.10 -11.17 9.08
N PHE A 16 -3.42 -11.14 8.87
CA PHE A 16 -4.08 -10.14 8.05
C PHE A 16 -5.01 -9.24 8.87
N VAL A 17 -4.58 -7.99 9.10
CA VAL A 17 -5.39 -6.97 9.77
C VAL A 17 -6.17 -6.13 8.75
N MET A 18 -7.49 -6.32 8.70
CA MET A 18 -8.35 -5.70 7.69
C MET A 18 -8.57 -4.21 7.94
N GLY A 19 -8.91 -3.48 6.88
CA GLY A 19 -9.33 -2.08 6.97
C GLY A 19 -10.68 -1.88 7.68
N PHE A 20 -10.94 -0.64 8.08
CA PHE A 20 -12.18 -0.27 8.76
C PHE A 20 -13.42 -0.62 7.92
N GLY A 21 -14.32 -1.43 8.48
CA GLY A 21 -15.55 -1.85 7.82
C GLY A 21 -15.41 -3.05 6.89
N ASN A 22 -14.19 -3.53 6.61
CA ASN A 22 -13.97 -4.77 5.88
C ASN A 22 -14.39 -5.98 6.72
N ARG A 23 -14.84 -7.03 6.02
CA ARG A 23 -15.28 -8.30 6.62
C ARG A 23 -14.79 -9.45 5.77
N TRP A 24 -14.41 -10.58 6.37
CA TRP A 24 -14.01 -11.76 5.60
C TRP A 24 -15.13 -12.33 4.73
N THR A 25 -16.39 -11.93 4.98
CA THR A 25 -17.56 -12.27 4.17
C THR A 25 -17.78 -11.37 2.96
N HIS A 26 -17.05 -10.27 2.82
CA HIS A 26 -17.09 -9.43 1.62
C HIS A 26 -16.36 -10.14 0.49
N GLU A 27 -16.92 -10.11 -0.72
CA GLU A 27 -16.48 -10.95 -1.83
C GLU A 27 -15.00 -10.73 -2.19
N ASN A 28 -14.56 -9.47 -2.23
CA ASN A 28 -13.18 -9.14 -2.58
C ASN A 28 -12.19 -9.42 -1.44
N VAL A 29 -12.63 -9.36 -0.18
CA VAL A 29 -11.82 -9.78 0.98
C VAL A 29 -11.71 -11.31 0.99
N SER A 30 -12.81 -12.04 0.76
CA SER A 30 -12.81 -13.49 0.61
C SER A 30 -11.90 -13.92 -0.53
N TRP A 31 -11.90 -13.19 -1.65
CA TRP A 31 -10.98 -13.43 -2.76
C TRP A 31 -9.52 -13.30 -2.30
N LEU A 32 -9.15 -12.23 -1.60
CA LEU A 32 -7.78 -12.03 -1.12
C LEU A 32 -7.37 -13.14 -0.14
N VAL A 33 -8.21 -13.44 0.86
CA VAL A 33 -7.95 -14.50 1.84
C VAL A 33 -7.80 -15.86 1.14
N GLY A 34 -8.65 -16.16 0.17
CA GLY A 34 -8.56 -17.39 -0.62
C GLY A 34 -7.28 -17.46 -1.46
N THR A 35 -6.84 -16.36 -2.05
CA THR A 35 -5.57 -16.27 -2.78
C THR A 35 -4.40 -16.54 -1.85
N LEU A 36 -4.35 -15.90 -0.67
CA LEU A 36 -3.30 -16.09 0.32
C LEU A 36 -3.26 -17.54 0.83
N ALA A 37 -4.43 -18.12 1.12
CA ALA A 37 -4.55 -19.53 1.48
C ALA A 37 -4.05 -20.47 0.38
N ASN A 38 -4.39 -20.20 -0.89
CA ASN A 38 -3.94 -20.98 -2.04
C ASN A 38 -2.42 -20.86 -2.27
N ALA A 39 -1.78 -19.80 -1.78
CA ALA A 39 -0.33 -19.63 -1.79
C ALA A 39 0.37 -20.43 -0.68
N GLY A 40 -0.38 -21.10 0.21
CA GLY A 40 0.18 -21.96 1.26
C GLY A 40 0.11 -21.39 2.67
N TYR A 41 -0.30 -20.12 2.83
CA TYR A 41 -0.37 -19.48 4.14
C TYR A 41 -1.53 -20.01 5.00
N ARG A 42 -1.30 -20.16 6.30
CA ARG A 42 -2.34 -20.20 7.33
C ARG A 42 -2.71 -18.75 7.67
N VAL A 43 -3.88 -18.30 7.21
CA VAL A 43 -4.25 -16.87 7.25
C VAL A 43 -5.09 -16.56 8.48
N HIS A 44 -4.52 -15.79 9.41
CA HIS A 44 -5.17 -15.28 10.63
C HIS A 44 -5.75 -13.90 10.37
N THR A 45 -7.06 -13.84 10.15
CA THR A 45 -7.73 -12.59 9.77
C THR A 45 -8.35 -11.87 10.96
N PHE A 46 -8.26 -10.54 10.98
CA PHE A 46 -8.81 -9.68 12.03
C PHE A 46 -9.72 -8.59 11.45
N GLU A 47 -10.96 -8.57 11.93
CA GLU A 47 -11.92 -7.52 11.62
C GLU A 47 -11.99 -6.47 12.72
N LEU A 48 -11.68 -5.22 12.35
CA LEU A 48 -11.72 -4.08 13.26
C LEU A 48 -13.16 -3.75 13.71
N PRO A 49 -13.42 -3.61 15.02
CA PRO A 49 -14.62 -2.98 15.53
C PRO A 49 -14.86 -1.61 14.89
N THR A 50 -16.10 -1.33 14.46
CA THR A 50 -16.43 -0.10 13.74
C THR A 50 -16.73 1.10 14.66
N ASN A 51 -16.68 0.87 15.97
CA ASN A 51 -16.78 1.90 17.01
C ASN A 51 -15.78 1.51 18.10
N ILE A 52 -14.98 2.48 18.55
CA ILE A 52 -13.96 2.29 19.58
C ILE A 52 -14.03 3.41 20.61
N ASP A 53 -13.64 3.08 21.84
CA ASP A 53 -13.48 3.99 22.96
C ASP A 53 -12.01 4.15 23.37
N ASP A 54 -11.23 3.08 23.20
CA ASP A 54 -9.79 3.03 23.46
C ASP A 54 -9.11 2.26 22.33
N PHE A 55 -8.27 2.92 21.54
CA PHE A 55 -7.56 2.28 20.42
C PHE A 55 -6.77 1.05 20.86
N LYS A 56 -6.10 1.12 22.03
CA LYS A 56 -5.24 0.03 22.46
C LYS A 56 -6.08 -1.19 22.84
N ALA A 57 -7.04 -1.01 23.72
CA ALA A 57 -7.88 -2.12 24.20
C ALA A 57 -8.81 -2.69 23.12
N ASP A 58 -9.35 -1.83 22.24
CA ASP A 58 -10.35 -2.26 21.26
C ASP A 58 -9.73 -2.81 19.98
N TRP A 59 -8.57 -2.27 19.56
CA TRP A 59 -7.93 -2.58 18.28
C TRP A 59 -6.56 -3.26 18.40
N LEU A 60 -5.62 -2.71 19.19
CA LEU A 60 -4.23 -3.19 19.20
C LEU A 60 -4.04 -4.46 20.04
N GLU A 61 -4.35 -4.40 21.32
CA GLU A 61 -4.11 -5.47 22.30
C GLU A 61 -4.73 -6.81 21.87
N PRO A 62 -5.97 -6.88 21.32
CA PRO A 62 -6.53 -8.15 20.89
C PRO A 62 -5.76 -8.85 19.76
N VAL A 63 -5.02 -8.09 18.94
CA VAL A 63 -4.18 -8.65 17.89
C VAL A 63 -2.80 -8.97 18.45
N ALA A 64 -2.21 -8.05 19.22
CA ALA A 64 -0.92 -8.25 19.87
C ALA A 64 -0.90 -9.50 20.78
N GLU A 65 -1.93 -9.69 21.60
CA GLU A 65 -2.10 -10.87 22.45
C GLU A 65 -2.27 -12.16 21.65
N TYR A 66 -2.79 -12.10 20.43
CA TYR A 66 -2.92 -13.28 19.58
C TYR A 66 -1.60 -13.66 18.92
N VAL A 67 -0.88 -12.67 18.38
CA VAL A 67 0.35 -12.93 17.61
C VAL A 67 1.54 -13.26 18.50
N VAL A 68 1.49 -12.97 19.80
CA VAL A 68 2.55 -13.33 20.76
C VAL A 68 2.78 -14.84 20.86
N ASP A 69 1.75 -15.63 20.54
CA ASP A 69 1.81 -17.10 20.55
C ASP A 69 2.25 -17.67 19.19
N LEU A 70 2.42 -16.82 18.16
CA LEU A 70 2.99 -17.21 16.87
C LEU A 70 4.52 -17.09 16.96
N GLU A 71 5.24 -18.13 16.53
CA GLU A 71 6.72 -18.12 16.59
C GLU A 71 7.31 -17.12 15.56
N GLU A 72 6.89 -17.23 14.30
CA GLU A 72 7.26 -16.39 13.16
C GLU A 72 6.02 -16.24 12.27
N TYR A 73 5.81 -15.06 11.68
CA TYR A 73 4.67 -14.84 10.79
C TYR A 73 4.94 -13.73 9.77
N GLN A 74 4.19 -13.75 8.67
CA GLN A 74 4.14 -12.63 7.72
C GLN A 74 3.00 -11.69 8.11
N LEU A 75 3.16 -10.39 7.91
CA LEU A 75 2.14 -9.40 8.25
C LEU A 75 1.60 -8.70 7.01
N LEU A 76 0.28 -8.79 6.83
CA LEU A 76 -0.48 -8.02 5.87
C LEU A 76 -1.44 -7.09 6.60
N ALA A 77 -1.49 -5.82 6.22
CA ALA A 77 -2.47 -4.89 6.76
C ALA A 77 -3.07 -4.00 5.69
N HIS A 78 -4.35 -3.67 5.83
CA HIS A 78 -5.05 -2.78 4.91
C HIS A 78 -5.58 -1.55 5.65
N SER A 79 -5.39 -0.36 5.08
CA SER A 79 -6.05 0.88 5.55
C SER A 79 -5.85 1.09 7.06
N ALA A 80 -6.93 1.26 7.83
CA ALA A 80 -6.91 1.41 9.28
C ALA A 80 -6.27 0.23 10.03
N GLY A 81 -6.26 -0.98 9.45
CA GLY A 81 -5.53 -2.12 10.00
C GLY A 81 -4.03 -1.87 10.13
N SER A 82 -3.50 -0.97 9.30
CA SER A 82 -2.09 -0.56 9.33
C SER A 82 -1.72 0.25 10.56
N LEU A 83 -2.70 0.83 11.27
CA LEU A 83 -2.47 1.49 12.57
C LEU A 83 -2.17 0.47 13.67
N VAL A 84 -2.78 -0.71 13.59
CA VAL A 84 -2.55 -1.83 14.52
C VAL A 84 -1.26 -2.53 14.14
N ALA A 85 -1.15 -2.93 12.87
CA ALA A 85 -0.05 -3.75 12.36
C ALA A 85 1.34 -3.16 12.60
N GLN A 86 1.51 -1.83 12.48
CA GLN A 86 2.81 -1.18 12.73
C GLN A 86 3.31 -1.25 14.18
N ALA A 87 2.45 -1.67 15.12
CA ALA A 87 2.82 -1.85 16.52
C ALA A 87 2.90 -3.33 16.93
N LEU A 88 2.80 -4.25 15.97
CA LEU A 88 2.97 -5.68 16.22
C LEU A 88 4.45 -6.04 16.04
N ASP A 89 5.00 -6.77 17.00
CA ASP A 89 6.34 -7.32 16.90
C ASP A 89 6.28 -8.78 16.39
N GLY A 90 7.40 -9.27 15.85
CA GLY A 90 7.58 -10.69 15.49
C GLY A 90 7.20 -11.07 14.07
N ALA A 91 6.77 -10.11 13.24
CA ALA A 91 6.59 -10.36 11.82
C ALA A 91 7.95 -10.34 11.09
N ASP A 92 8.16 -11.28 10.16
CA ASP A 92 9.39 -11.32 9.35
C ASP A 92 9.37 -10.28 8.23
N ASN A 93 8.21 -10.08 7.61
CA ASN A 93 8.00 -9.04 6.59
C ASN A 93 6.69 -8.29 6.84
N HIS A 94 6.74 -6.98 6.60
CA HIS A 94 5.61 -6.07 6.76
C HIS A 94 5.08 -5.60 5.39
N VAL A 95 3.85 -5.98 5.06
CA VAL A 95 3.20 -5.53 3.82
C VAL A 95 1.92 -4.76 4.12
N TYR A 96 1.85 -3.54 3.58
CA TYR A 96 0.72 -2.64 3.77
C TYR A 96 0.01 -2.34 2.45
N LEU A 97 -1.30 -2.54 2.43
CA LEU A 97 -2.19 -2.13 1.34
C LEU A 97 -2.86 -0.82 1.72
N SER A 98 -2.54 0.25 1.01
CA SER A 98 -3.09 1.60 1.21
C SER A 98 -3.18 2.00 2.68
N PRO A 99 -2.05 2.05 3.42
CA PRO A 99 -2.06 2.27 4.86
C PRO A 99 -2.65 3.64 5.22
N TRP A 100 -3.56 3.65 6.20
CA TRP A 100 -4.23 4.87 6.64
C TRP A 100 -3.48 5.53 7.81
N TRP A 101 -2.24 5.96 7.55
CA TRP A 101 -1.34 6.56 8.54
C TRP A 101 -1.56 8.07 8.77
N GLY A 102 -2.47 8.68 8.03
CA GLY A 102 -2.87 10.08 8.22
C GLY A 102 -4.28 10.33 7.69
N TYR A 103 -4.93 11.37 8.20
CA TYR A 103 -6.12 11.93 7.57
C TYR A 103 -5.72 12.70 6.32
N ASN A 104 -6.44 12.49 5.21
CA ASN A 104 -6.26 13.32 4.03
C ASN A 104 -6.71 14.77 4.28
N GLU A 105 -6.21 15.69 3.45
CA GLU A 105 -6.42 17.15 3.58
C GLU A 105 -7.90 17.60 3.46
N ARG A 106 -8.85 16.71 3.14
CA ARG A 106 -10.26 17.09 2.95
C ARG A 106 -10.94 17.46 4.25
N VAL A 107 -10.45 16.97 5.39
CA VAL A 107 -10.92 17.37 6.70
C VAL A 107 -9.80 18.15 7.38
N PRO A 108 -9.93 19.48 7.50
CA PRO A 108 -8.89 20.30 8.12
C PRO A 108 -8.61 19.88 9.57
N ASP A 109 -7.34 19.88 9.97
CA ASP A 109 -6.92 19.52 11.34
C ASP A 109 -7.71 20.21 12.46
N PRO A 110 -8.03 21.53 12.40
CA PRO A 110 -8.83 22.17 13.44
C PRO A 110 -10.24 21.59 13.58
N VAL A 111 -10.81 21.05 12.49
CA VAL A 111 -12.12 20.38 12.51
C VAL A 111 -11.97 19.03 13.21
N LEU A 112 -10.94 18.25 12.88
CA LEU A 112 -10.65 16.98 13.56
C LEU A 112 -10.43 17.20 15.06
N ASP A 113 -9.65 18.21 15.44
CA ASP A 113 -9.40 18.56 16.85
C ASP A 113 -10.68 18.91 17.61
N LEU A 114 -11.61 19.66 16.98
CA LEU A 114 -12.90 19.96 17.58
C LEU A 114 -13.75 18.71 17.75
N LEU A 115 -13.79 17.84 16.74
CA LEU A 115 -14.55 16.59 16.79
C LEU A 115 -14.01 15.66 17.87
N SER A 116 -12.69 15.52 18.01
CA SER A 116 -12.05 14.68 19.03
C SER A 116 -12.33 15.11 20.47
N GLN A 117 -12.67 16.39 20.69
CA GLN A 117 -13.00 16.93 22.02
C GLN A 117 -14.41 16.59 22.49
N ILE A 118 -15.29 16.10 21.61
CA ILE A 118 -16.66 15.75 22.00
C ILE A 118 -16.59 14.42 22.81
N PRO A 119 -16.99 14.41 24.09
CA PRO A 119 -16.78 13.27 24.99
C PRO A 119 -17.89 12.22 24.83
N THR A 120 -18.02 11.66 23.64
CA THR A 120 -19.06 10.67 23.35
C THR A 120 -18.61 9.62 22.35
N SER A 121 -19.13 8.43 22.57
CA SER A 121 -18.92 7.23 21.77
C SER A 121 -20.09 6.93 20.84
N ALA A 122 -21.12 7.79 20.85
CA ALA A 122 -22.27 7.64 19.98
C ALA A 122 -21.86 8.00 18.54
N PRO A 123 -22.08 7.12 17.56
CA PRO A 123 -21.75 7.40 16.16
C PRO A 123 -22.80 8.34 15.55
N PHE A 124 -22.39 9.57 15.22
CA PHE A 124 -23.25 10.55 14.54
C PHE A 124 -22.48 11.42 13.53
N LEU A 125 -21.17 11.25 13.41
CA LEU A 125 -20.37 11.98 12.43
C LEU A 125 -20.42 11.23 11.10
N PRO A 126 -20.81 11.89 9.99
CA PRO A 126 -20.83 11.23 8.70
C PRO A 126 -19.40 10.87 8.27
N ARG A 127 -19.18 9.64 7.84
CA ARG A 127 -17.88 9.20 7.30
C ARG A 127 -17.57 9.82 5.92
N GLY A 128 -18.60 10.34 5.25
CA GLY A 128 -18.56 10.73 3.84
C GLY A 128 -18.99 9.59 2.92
N GLU A 129 -19.38 9.94 1.70
CA GLU A 129 -19.71 8.95 0.68
C GLU A 129 -18.42 8.35 0.12
N THR A 130 -18.42 7.03 -0.06
CA THR A 130 -17.35 6.33 -0.76
C THR A 130 -18.02 5.44 -1.78
N ASP A 131 -17.66 5.64 -3.04
CA ASP A 131 -18.20 4.90 -4.16
C ASP A 131 -17.18 3.87 -4.67
N LYS A 132 -17.57 3.14 -5.73
CA LYS A 132 -16.69 2.18 -6.38
C LYS A 132 -15.42 2.82 -6.93
N SER A 133 -15.47 4.08 -7.37
CA SER A 133 -14.27 4.74 -7.91
C SER A 133 -13.22 5.01 -6.82
N ALA A 134 -13.66 5.25 -5.59
CA ALA A 134 -12.78 5.45 -4.45
C ALA A 134 -12.23 4.13 -3.86
N ILE A 135 -13.06 3.08 -3.77
CA ILE A 135 -12.64 1.78 -3.22
C ILE A 135 -11.88 0.95 -4.26
N GLY A 136 -12.42 0.82 -5.46
CA GLY A 136 -11.99 -0.09 -6.50
C GLY A 136 -13.19 -0.51 -7.36
N ASP A 137 -12.98 -0.67 -8.66
CA ASP A 137 -14.04 -0.90 -9.65
C ASP A 137 -14.77 -2.24 -9.49
N LEU A 138 -14.18 -3.20 -8.76
CA LEU A 138 -14.82 -4.47 -8.39
C LEU A 138 -15.59 -4.39 -7.06
N ALA A 139 -15.63 -3.25 -6.37
CA ALA A 139 -16.36 -3.10 -5.12
C ALA A 139 -17.84 -3.48 -5.30
N THR A 140 -18.33 -4.39 -4.47
CA THR A 140 -19.70 -4.93 -4.58
C THR A 140 -20.71 -4.00 -3.91
N ASP A 141 -21.95 -4.02 -4.39
CA ASP A 141 -23.03 -3.24 -3.77
C ASP A 141 -23.28 -3.70 -2.32
N HIS A 142 -23.07 -4.98 -2.04
CA HIS A 142 -23.15 -5.55 -0.70
C HIS A 142 -22.08 -4.94 0.23
N GLN A 143 -20.82 -4.92 -0.18
CA GLN A 143 -19.72 -4.29 0.56
C GLN A 143 -19.98 -2.80 0.84
N LEU A 144 -20.46 -2.06 -0.15
CA LEU A 144 -20.78 -0.64 0.02
C LEU A 144 -21.98 -0.43 0.96
N ALA A 145 -22.99 -1.31 0.91
CA ALA A 145 -24.18 -1.21 1.75
C ALA A 145 -23.91 -1.55 3.22
N THR A 146 -22.96 -2.44 3.50
CA THR A 146 -22.58 -2.86 4.87
C THR A 146 -21.47 -2.01 5.48
N SER A 147 -20.88 -1.10 4.70
CA SER A 147 -19.86 -0.16 5.17
C SER A 147 -20.42 0.82 6.22
N PRO A 148 -19.66 1.14 7.27
CA PRO A 148 -20.10 2.11 8.28
C PRO A 148 -20.38 3.48 7.66
N LYS A 149 -21.57 4.03 7.94
CA LYS A 149 -22.00 5.37 7.48
C LYS A 149 -21.64 6.48 8.45
N TRP A 150 -21.51 6.12 9.72
CA TRP A 150 -21.32 7.03 10.84
C TRP A 150 -20.14 6.56 11.67
N VAL A 151 -19.35 7.51 12.16
CA VAL A 151 -18.30 7.30 13.15
C VAL A 151 -18.58 8.13 14.39
N SER A 152 -18.02 7.73 15.52
CA SER A 152 -18.13 8.45 16.78
C SER A 152 -17.00 9.48 16.94
N PRO A 153 -17.21 10.51 17.75
CA PRO A 153 -16.12 11.36 18.19
C PRO A 153 -14.98 10.62 18.90
N SER A 154 -15.29 9.57 19.67
CA SER A 154 -14.27 8.70 20.26
C SER A 154 -13.42 8.02 19.19
N PHE A 155 -14.03 7.49 18.14
CA PHE A 155 -13.29 6.94 16.99
C PHE A 155 -12.30 7.96 16.43
N VAL A 156 -12.75 9.18 16.12
CA VAL A 156 -11.88 10.24 15.56
C VAL A 156 -10.72 10.58 16.51
N ARG A 157 -11.00 10.72 17.80
CA ARG A 157 -9.97 11.00 18.82
C ARG A 157 -8.93 9.88 18.89
N GLU A 158 -9.38 8.63 19.01
CA GLU A 158 -8.51 7.49 19.21
C GLU A 158 -7.67 7.19 17.95
N THR A 159 -8.24 7.28 16.74
CA THR A 159 -7.47 7.07 15.50
C THR A 159 -6.52 8.22 15.20
N ARG A 160 -6.90 9.48 15.48
CA ARG A 160 -5.98 10.64 15.35
C ARG A 160 -4.82 10.51 16.31
N ARG A 161 -5.07 10.08 17.56
CA ARG A 161 -4.02 9.79 18.52
C ARG A 161 -3.10 8.66 18.03
N ALA A 162 -3.66 7.55 17.55
CA ALA A 162 -2.89 6.44 17.01
C ALA A 162 -2.02 6.84 15.81
N GLN A 163 -2.52 7.70 14.92
CA GLN A 163 -1.74 8.27 13.80
C GLN A 163 -0.60 9.19 14.27
N GLY A 164 -0.85 10.01 15.31
CA GLY A 164 0.18 10.86 15.91
C GLY A 164 1.25 10.08 16.69
N ASP A 165 0.87 8.91 17.23
CA ASP A 165 1.73 8.01 18.00
C ASP A 165 2.35 6.89 17.14
N LEU A 166 2.27 6.97 15.80
CA LEU A 166 2.88 5.99 14.90
C LEU A 166 4.38 5.85 15.21
N LEU A 167 4.81 4.59 15.32
CA LEU A 167 6.21 4.24 15.48
C LEU A 167 6.95 4.47 14.16
N ALA A 168 8.28 4.50 14.23
CA ALA A 168 9.08 4.42 13.02
C ALA A 168 8.75 3.10 12.33
N ILE A 169 8.30 3.17 11.09
CA ILE A 169 8.05 1.98 10.28
C ILE A 169 9.41 1.36 9.96
N ASP A 170 9.51 0.04 10.12
CA ASP A 170 10.73 -0.70 9.81
C ASP A 170 11.10 -0.53 8.32
N HIS A 171 12.40 -0.52 8.06
CA HIS A 171 12.97 -0.34 6.74
C HIS A 171 12.71 -1.52 5.79
N ASP A 172 12.10 -2.61 6.27
CA ASP A 172 11.67 -3.76 5.47
C ASP A 172 10.22 -3.63 4.92
N ALA A 173 9.48 -2.60 5.34
CA ALA A 173 8.07 -2.46 5.04
C ALA A 173 7.80 -2.16 3.56
N VAL A 174 6.95 -2.97 2.93
CA VAL A 174 6.47 -2.77 1.55
C VAL A 174 5.08 -2.15 1.57
N VAL A 175 4.88 -1.10 0.80
CA VAL A 175 3.58 -0.42 0.67
C VAL A 175 3.05 -0.53 -0.75
N PHE A 176 1.83 -1.02 -0.90
CA PHE A 176 1.07 -0.93 -2.14
C PHE A 176 0.07 0.20 -2.02
N CYS A 177 0.08 1.18 -2.92
CA CYS A 177 -0.94 2.23 -2.90
C CYS A 177 -1.28 2.77 -4.29
N SER A 178 -2.49 3.34 -4.40
CA SER A 178 -2.93 4.04 -5.59
C SER A 178 -2.77 5.54 -5.41
N LEU A 179 -2.17 6.23 -6.38
CA LEU A 179 -2.08 7.71 -6.37
C LEU A 179 -3.45 8.39 -6.50
N LYS A 180 -4.47 7.65 -6.96
CA LYS A 180 -5.86 8.13 -7.01
C LYS A 180 -6.64 7.84 -5.73
N ASP A 181 -6.03 7.16 -4.75
CA ASP A 181 -6.69 6.82 -3.50
C ASP A 181 -7.10 8.12 -2.75
N PRO A 182 -8.41 8.37 -2.60
CA PRO A 182 -8.88 9.59 -1.97
C PRO A 182 -8.99 9.50 -0.45
N ILE A 183 -8.64 8.34 0.15
CA ILE A 183 -8.88 8.00 1.55
C ILE A 183 -7.61 8.22 2.37
N ILE A 184 -6.47 7.75 1.87
CA ILE A 184 -5.18 7.85 2.55
C ILE A 184 -4.51 9.21 2.35
N ASP A 185 -3.58 9.53 3.24
CA ASP A 185 -2.60 10.59 3.05
C ASP A 185 -1.29 10.00 2.51
N HIS A 186 -0.95 10.32 1.25
CA HIS A 186 0.28 9.84 0.62
C HIS A 186 1.53 10.47 1.22
N GLN A 187 1.45 11.67 1.79
CA GLN A 187 2.60 12.31 2.42
C GLN A 187 3.08 11.48 3.62
N SER A 188 2.14 11.03 4.46
CA SER A 188 2.44 10.15 5.59
C SER A 188 3.18 8.86 5.17
N ILE A 189 2.89 8.32 3.98
CA ILE A 189 3.61 7.16 3.42
C ILE A 189 5.03 7.56 3.02
N GLY A 190 5.18 8.64 2.23
CA GLY A 190 6.47 9.09 1.73
C GLY A 190 7.44 9.56 2.81
N GLU A 191 6.94 9.95 3.99
CA GLU A 191 7.76 10.29 5.16
C GLU A 191 8.30 9.07 5.90
N ARG A 192 7.71 7.88 5.70
CA ARG A 192 7.96 6.68 6.49
C ARG A 192 8.65 5.57 5.71
N VAL A 193 8.36 5.45 4.42
CA VAL A 193 8.78 4.30 3.61
C VAL A 193 9.67 4.78 2.46
N PRO A 194 10.84 4.17 2.25
CA PRO A 194 11.68 4.46 1.09
C PRO A 194 10.90 4.27 -0.23
N PRO A 195 11.09 5.15 -1.23
CA PRO A 195 10.37 5.04 -2.51
C PRO A 195 10.53 3.68 -3.21
N GLN A 196 11.65 2.98 -2.97
CA GLN A 196 11.95 1.67 -3.54
C GLN A 196 11.06 0.56 -2.98
N HIS A 197 10.41 0.78 -1.83
CA HIS A 197 9.50 -0.18 -1.20
C HIS A 197 8.04 0.17 -1.45
N VAL A 198 7.76 1.21 -2.25
CA VAL A 198 6.41 1.64 -2.61
C VAL A 198 6.06 1.10 -3.99
N VAL A 199 5.10 0.19 -4.02
CA VAL A 199 4.49 -0.34 -5.25
C VAL A 199 3.24 0.48 -5.58
N LEU A 200 3.31 1.26 -6.66
CA LEU A 200 2.18 2.03 -7.15
C LEU A 200 1.29 1.19 -8.06
N TYR A 201 -0.03 1.29 -7.90
CA TYR A 201 -1.01 0.74 -8.82
C TYR A 201 -2.10 1.77 -9.18
N ASP A 202 -2.89 1.49 -10.23
CA ASP A 202 -4.03 2.31 -10.61
C ASP A 202 -5.34 1.55 -10.35
N GLY A 203 -5.90 1.69 -9.13
CA GLY A 203 -7.01 0.84 -8.72
C GLY A 203 -7.85 1.27 -7.52
N GLY A 204 -7.61 2.45 -6.95
CA GLY A 204 -8.35 2.93 -5.77
C GLY A 204 -7.80 2.40 -4.44
N HIS A 205 -8.58 2.54 -3.36
CA HIS A 205 -8.13 2.27 -1.99
C HIS A 205 -7.88 0.79 -1.66
N GLU A 206 -8.63 -0.11 -2.28
CA GLU A 206 -8.55 -1.55 -2.03
C GLU A 206 -8.02 -2.26 -3.27
N LEU A 207 -6.72 -2.60 -3.28
CA LEU A 207 -6.12 -3.37 -4.37
C LEU A 207 -6.94 -4.62 -4.72
N PHE A 208 -7.40 -5.36 -3.72
CA PHE A 208 -8.20 -6.58 -3.88
C PHE A 208 -9.62 -6.34 -4.43
N SER A 209 -10.11 -5.09 -4.39
CA SER A 209 -11.35 -4.65 -5.00
C SER A 209 -11.13 -3.93 -6.33
N SER A 210 -9.92 -4.02 -6.92
CA SER A 210 -9.61 -3.46 -8.23
C SER A 210 -9.48 -4.52 -9.32
N SER A 211 -9.84 -4.18 -10.56
CA SER A 211 -9.60 -5.03 -11.73
C SER A 211 -8.12 -5.28 -12.02
N VAL A 212 -7.20 -4.45 -11.50
CA VAL A 212 -5.76 -4.70 -11.61
C VAL A 212 -5.24 -5.71 -10.57
N ARG A 213 -6.08 -6.20 -9.64
CA ARG A 213 -5.64 -7.10 -8.56
C ARG A 213 -4.86 -8.32 -9.04
N ASP A 214 -5.27 -8.91 -10.16
CA ASP A 214 -4.63 -10.10 -10.72
C ASP A 214 -3.22 -9.80 -11.26
N GLN A 215 -2.94 -8.54 -11.61
CA GLN A 215 -1.62 -8.10 -12.08
C GLN A 215 -0.63 -7.93 -10.92
N TYR A 216 -1.12 -7.51 -9.75
CA TYR A 216 -0.27 -7.20 -8.59
C TYR A 216 -0.22 -8.33 -7.56
N VAL A 217 -1.11 -9.32 -7.64
CA VAL A 217 -1.17 -10.40 -6.64
C VAL A 217 0.13 -11.21 -6.56
N GLY A 218 0.80 -11.44 -7.69
CA GLY A 218 2.10 -12.11 -7.69
C GLY A 218 3.15 -11.29 -6.92
N LEU A 219 3.18 -9.97 -7.15
CA LEU A 219 4.11 -9.07 -6.47
C LEU A 219 3.78 -8.91 -4.98
N LEU A 220 2.50 -8.96 -4.61
CA LEU A 220 2.06 -9.01 -3.21
C LEU A 220 2.59 -10.27 -2.51
N LEU A 221 2.46 -11.43 -3.14
CA LEU A 221 3.01 -12.68 -2.58
C LEU A 221 4.53 -12.62 -2.48
N THR A 222 5.22 -12.07 -3.49
CA THR A 222 6.67 -11.84 -3.43
C THR A 222 7.08 -10.92 -2.28
N ALA A 223 6.30 -9.87 -2.00
CA ALA A 223 6.54 -8.99 -0.86
C ALA A 223 6.33 -9.69 0.48
N LEU A 224 5.32 -10.58 0.58
CA LEU A 224 5.06 -11.35 1.79
C LEU A 224 6.13 -12.41 2.05
N GLU A 225 6.71 -13.00 1.00
CA GLU A 225 7.75 -14.03 1.13
C GLU A 225 9.14 -13.43 1.42
N GLY A 226 9.50 -12.33 0.74
CA GLY A 226 10.87 -11.80 0.76
C GLY A 226 11.01 -10.32 1.11
N GLY A 227 9.92 -9.68 1.56
CA GLY A 227 9.92 -8.31 2.06
C GLY A 227 10.39 -7.26 1.05
N ALA A 228 10.89 -6.15 1.59
CA ALA A 228 11.46 -5.05 0.80
C ALA A 228 12.56 -5.51 -0.16
N HIS A 229 13.43 -6.44 0.24
CA HIS A 229 14.53 -6.90 -0.61
C HIS A 229 14.07 -7.56 -1.90
N ALA A 230 12.99 -8.35 -1.84
CA ALA A 230 12.42 -8.95 -3.04
C ALA A 230 11.84 -7.90 -4.00
N ILE A 231 11.24 -6.84 -3.45
CA ILE A 231 10.69 -5.72 -4.22
C ILE A 231 11.80 -4.85 -4.84
N GLU A 232 12.86 -4.56 -4.08
CA GLU A 232 14.05 -3.87 -4.58
C GLU A 232 14.69 -4.62 -5.75
N ALA A 233 14.84 -5.95 -5.62
CA ALA A 233 15.37 -6.80 -6.67
C ALA A 233 14.49 -6.79 -7.93
N ALA A 234 13.16 -6.87 -7.76
CA ALA A 234 12.22 -6.77 -8.87
C ALA A 234 12.36 -5.42 -9.60
N HIS A 235 12.45 -4.30 -8.87
CA HIS A 235 12.69 -2.97 -9.45
C HIS A 235 14.07 -2.83 -10.12
N GLY A 236 15.10 -3.46 -9.54
CA GLY A 236 16.46 -3.49 -10.08
C GLY A 236 16.54 -4.20 -11.44
N ILE A 237 15.80 -5.30 -11.61
CA ILE A 237 15.71 -6.02 -12.90
C ILE A 237 15.09 -5.12 -13.98
N TYR A 238 13.99 -4.42 -13.68
CA TYR A 238 13.38 -3.49 -14.64
C TYR A 238 14.30 -2.32 -15.02
N THR A 239 15.20 -1.90 -14.12
CA THR A 239 16.16 -0.82 -14.39
C THR A 239 17.30 -1.30 -15.30
N LEU A 240 17.72 -2.56 -15.15
CA LEU A 240 18.76 -3.17 -16.01
C LEU A 240 18.22 -3.47 -17.42
N GLU A 241 17.03 -4.07 -17.55
CA GLU A 241 16.42 -4.33 -18.87
C GLU A 241 16.12 -3.03 -19.65
N ALA A 242 15.69 -1.96 -18.97
CA ALA A 242 15.49 -0.64 -19.60
C ALA A 242 16.81 0.04 -20.01
N SER A 243 17.95 -0.38 -19.47
CA SER A 243 19.28 0.12 -19.85
C SER A 243 19.88 -0.63 -21.04
N GLU A 244 19.49 -1.89 -21.25
CA GLU A 244 19.94 -2.71 -22.39
C GLU A 244 19.24 -2.30 -23.71
N ASP A 245 18.04 -1.73 -23.65
CA ASP A 245 17.28 -1.27 -24.83
C ASP A 245 17.68 0.14 -25.33
N ARG A 246 18.72 0.75 -24.73
CA ARG A 246 19.30 2.05 -25.18
C ARG A 246 20.66 1.92 -25.89
N GLY A 247 21.06 0.71 -26.23
CA GLY A 247 22.34 0.43 -26.88
C GLY A 247 22.23 -0.04 -28.32
N ASP A 248 21.61 0.72 -29.22
CA ASP A 248 21.90 0.60 -30.67
C ASP A 248 21.30 1.76 -31.49
N ALA A 249 22.00 2.89 -31.50
CA ALA A 249 21.88 3.90 -32.57
C ALA A 249 23.10 4.83 -32.58
N VAL A 250 24.29 4.26 -32.80
CA VAL A 250 25.44 5.05 -33.25
C VAL A 250 26.15 4.30 -34.38
N ASP A 251 26.12 4.96 -35.55
CA ASP A 251 26.97 4.83 -36.73
C ASP A 251 26.87 3.58 -37.63
N ALA A 252 26.24 3.78 -38.79
CA ALA A 252 26.83 3.40 -40.07
C ALA A 252 26.17 4.17 -41.23
N ASP A 253 26.79 5.24 -41.71
CA ASP A 253 26.76 5.52 -43.16
C ASP A 253 28.08 6.16 -43.60
N ALA A 254 28.90 5.33 -44.25
CA ALA A 254 30.09 5.72 -44.98
C ALA A 254 30.09 4.96 -46.30
N GLY A 255 30.11 5.69 -47.42
CA GLY A 255 30.30 5.16 -48.77
C GLY A 255 29.60 6.04 -49.82
N ALA A 256 30.20 7.17 -50.21
CA ALA A 256 31.07 7.28 -51.39
C ALA A 256 30.29 7.31 -52.72
N ASP A 257 30.34 8.46 -53.41
CA ASP A 257 30.67 8.46 -54.83
C ASP A 257 31.24 9.82 -55.26
N ALA A 258 32.28 9.72 -56.07
CA ALA A 258 33.06 10.81 -56.64
C ALA A 258 32.37 11.38 -57.87
N ASP A 259 32.49 12.69 -58.11
CA ASP A 259 32.87 13.14 -59.45
C ASP A 259 33.49 14.54 -59.44
N THR A 260 34.40 14.71 -60.39
CA THR A 260 35.34 15.80 -60.65
C THR A 260 34.68 17.13 -61.08
N ASP A 261 35.29 18.28 -60.75
CA ASP A 261 35.76 19.24 -61.77
C ASP A 261 36.73 20.31 -61.20
N ALA A 262 37.54 20.83 -62.09
CA ALA A 262 38.78 21.60 -61.97
C ALA A 262 38.65 23.06 -61.46
N GLY A 263 39.81 23.63 -61.08
CA GLY A 263 40.10 25.05 -61.34
C GLY A 263 40.95 25.78 -60.30
N ASP A 264 42.22 25.99 -60.67
CA ASP A 264 43.10 27.16 -60.42
C ASP A 264 43.31 27.73 -59.00
N GLU A 265 44.58 27.76 -58.54
CA GLU A 265 45.44 28.95 -58.38
C GLU A 265 44.92 29.98 -57.36
N ALA A 266 45.68 30.61 -56.48
CA ALA A 266 47.07 30.60 -56.08
C ALA A 266 47.13 31.41 -54.76
N ASP A 267 48.31 31.39 -54.13
CA ASP A 267 48.80 32.33 -53.12
C ASP A 267 48.11 32.35 -51.74
N ALA A 268 48.77 31.83 -50.71
CA ALA A 268 49.83 32.52 -49.96
C ALA A 268 49.30 33.77 -49.24
N VAL A 269 49.28 33.72 -47.91
CA VAL A 269 50.12 34.57 -47.05
C VAL A 269 49.75 34.29 -45.58
N ASP A 270 50.77 33.78 -44.90
CA ASP A 270 51.07 33.83 -43.48
C ASP A 270 50.72 35.18 -42.83
N VAL A 271 50.23 35.16 -41.59
CA VAL A 271 50.84 35.84 -40.43
C VAL A 271 49.84 35.88 -39.27
N SER A 272 50.36 35.39 -38.15
CA SER A 272 49.84 35.38 -36.78
C SER A 272 49.22 36.69 -36.29
N ASN A 273 48.10 36.60 -35.57
CA ASN A 273 48.04 36.84 -34.10
C ASN A 273 46.65 36.47 -33.54
#